data_AF-A0A368VFN7-F1
#
_entry.id   AF-A0A368VFN7-F1
#
_cell.length_a   1.000
_cell.length_b   1.000
_cell.length_c   1.000
_cell.angle_alpha   90.00
_cell.angle_beta   90.00
_cell.angle_gamma   90.00
#
_symmetry.space_group_name_H-M   'P 1'
#
loop_
_entity.id
_entity.type
_entity.pdbx_description
1 polymer ?
#
loop_
_entity_poly.entity_id
_entity_poly.type
_entity_poly.pdbx_seq_one_letter_code
_entity_poly.pdbx_strand_id
1 'polypeptide(L)'
;MHFLTIIILLAFTATLAFFTLRKVFPALVRRKATILLDVILFPDGSSQKQEIINKFHQITNHRFNTDELLDYYYKIKGIRTLGGNCRWSFTLKKYLFTPTKIKLTYFEQCRFYDTFLHQHKKTHRLNHVMADPAGSPNSSAITSPRSTNPLSQANNEAQPTPPIIKKDTA
;
A
#
# COMPACT_ATOMS: atom_id res chain seq x y z
N MET A 1 39.87 5.72 43.97
CA MET A 1 38.39 5.77 43.98
C MET A 1 37.79 6.45 42.74
N HIS A 2 38.39 7.49 42.15
CA HIS A 2 37.83 8.18 40.97
C HIS A 2 37.74 7.34 39.68
N PHE A 3 38.65 6.39 39.45
CA PHE A 3 38.59 5.54 38.25
C PHE A 3 37.34 4.67 38.20
N LEU A 4 36.91 4.13 39.34
CA LEU A 4 35.73 3.28 39.43
C LEU A 4 34.43 4.06 39.18
N THR A 5 34.33 5.29 39.68
CA THR A 5 33.17 6.16 39.42
C THR A 5 33.07 6.55 37.94
N ILE A 6 34.21 6.81 37.29
CA ILE A 6 34.26 7.12 35.84
C ILE A 6 33.77 5.92 35.02
N ILE A 7 34.21 4.70 35.34
CA ILE A 7 33.80 3.48 34.63
C ILE A 7 32.29 3.23 34.76
N ILE A 8 31.73 3.38 35.98
CA ILE A 8 30.29 3.21 36.21
C ILE A 8 29.48 4.25 35.41
N LEU A 9 29.93 5.51 35.40
CA LEU A 9 29.27 6.57 34.64
C LEU A 9 29.29 6.30 33.13
N LEU A 10 30.41 5.81 32.60
CA LEU A 10 30.54 5.45 31.19
C LEU A 10 29.63 4.26 30.84
N ALA A 11 29.60 3.23 31.68
CA ALA A 11 28.73 2.07 31.47
C ALA A 11 27.25 2.46 31.48
N PHE A 12 26.84 3.35 32.40
CA PHE A 12 25.48 3.85 32.50
C PHE A 12 25.06 4.69 31.29
N THR A 13 25.93 5.61 30.86
CA THR A 13 25.66 6.44 29.66
C THR A 13 25.58 5.59 28.39
N ALA A 14 26.45 4.58 28.24
CA ALA A 14 26.42 3.65 27.11
C ALA A 14 25.14 2.80 27.09
N THR A 15 24.70 2.28 28.24
CA THR A 15 23.43 1.51 28.32
C THR A 15 22.22 2.37 28.02
N LEU A 16 22.18 3.61 28.51
CA LEU A 16 21.09 4.55 28.23
C LEU A 16 21.05 4.95 26.74
N ALA A 17 22.21 5.22 26.14
CA ALA A 17 22.33 5.50 24.71
C ALA A 17 21.86 4.31 23.86
N PHE A 18 22.26 3.09 24.22
CA PHE A 18 21.81 1.88 23.55
C PHE A 18 20.29 1.68 23.66
N PHE A 19 19.73 1.89 24.86
CA PHE A 19 18.30 1.74 25.10
C PHE A 19 17.46 2.75 24.30
N THR A 20 17.85 4.02 24.33
CA THR A 20 17.16 5.09 23.58
C THR A 20 17.24 4.85 22.07
N LEU A 21 18.41 4.46 21.55
CA LEU A 21 18.58 4.16 20.12
C LEU A 21 17.75 2.94 19.68
N ARG A 22 17.61 1.92 20.54
CA ARG A 22 16.90 0.69 20.18
C ARG A 22 15.38 0.77 20.34
N LYS A 23 14.87 1.55 21.31
CA LYS A 23 13.43 1.58 21.64
C LYS A 23 12.74 2.88 21.27
N VAL A 24 13.35 4.02 21.58
CA VAL A 24 12.72 5.34 21.40
C VAL A 24 12.85 5.80 19.95
N PHE A 25 14.04 5.62 19.37
CA PHE A 25 14.30 6.06 18.00
C PHE A 25 13.34 5.43 16.96
N PRO A 26 13.05 4.11 16.96
CA PRO A 26 12.10 3.53 16.01
C PRO A 26 10.67 4.08 16.17
N ALA A 27 10.24 4.36 17.40
CA ALA A 27 8.91 4.92 17.67
C ALA A 27 8.79 6.35 17.12
N LEU A 28 9.82 7.18 17.30
CA LEU A 28 9.88 8.52 16.73
C LEU A 28 9.89 8.51 15.21
N VAL A 29 10.69 7.60 14.61
CA VAL A 29 10.76 7.41 13.16
C VAL A 29 9.39 7.02 12.60
N ARG A 30 8.71 6.07 13.25
CA ARG A 30 7.36 5.64 12.88
C ARG A 30 6.38 6.82 12.92
N ARG A 31 6.30 7.55 14.03
CA ARG A 31 5.37 8.68 14.18
C ARG A 31 5.58 9.77 13.13
N LYS A 32 6.83 10.14 12.86
CA LYS A 32 7.14 11.14 11.83
C LYS A 32 6.80 10.64 10.42
N ALA A 33 7.13 9.38 10.12
CA ALA A 33 6.84 8.81 8.81
C ALA A 33 5.33 8.64 8.55
N THR A 34 4.56 8.23 9.56
CA THR A 34 3.10 8.06 9.43
C THR A 34 2.40 9.39 9.18
N ILE A 35 2.83 10.49 9.81
CA ILE A 35 2.28 11.83 9.55
C ILE A 35 2.50 12.23 8.10
N LEU A 36 3.71 12.02 7.56
CA LEU A 36 4.01 12.32 6.16
C LEU A 36 3.22 11.43 5.20
N LEU A 37 3.11 10.13 5.51
CA LEU A 37 2.35 9.19 4.70
C LEU A 37 0.85 9.44 4.77
N ASP A 38 0.31 9.90 5.89
CA ASP A 38 -1.10 10.25 6.02
C ASP A 38 -1.49 11.32 5.00
N VAL A 39 -0.69 12.39 4.89
CA VAL A 39 -0.95 13.48 3.94
C VAL A 39 -0.86 13.01 2.49
N ILE A 40 0.05 12.07 2.19
CA ILE A 40 0.30 11.60 0.82
C ILE A 40 -0.71 10.53 0.38
N LEU A 41 -1.04 9.60 1.28
CA LEU A 41 -1.85 8.42 0.96
C LEU A 41 -3.33 8.62 1.25
N PHE A 42 -3.69 9.55 2.12
CA PHE A 42 -5.07 9.85 2.47
C PHE A 42 -5.39 11.35 2.28
N PRO A 43 -5.42 11.86 1.04
CA PRO A 43 -5.76 13.25 0.77
C PRO A 43 -7.17 13.62 1.28
N ASP A 44 -8.08 12.65 1.34
CA ASP A 44 -9.45 12.83 1.84
C ASP A 44 -9.56 12.64 3.38
N GLY A 45 -8.42 12.49 4.06
CA GLY A 45 -8.33 12.44 5.51
C GLY A 45 -8.80 11.12 6.15
N SER A 46 -9.37 11.23 7.35
CA SER A 46 -9.68 10.08 8.21
C SER A 46 -10.79 9.17 7.69
N SER A 47 -11.73 9.71 6.91
CA SER A 47 -12.84 8.93 6.36
C SER A 47 -12.34 7.86 5.38
N GLN A 48 -11.52 8.25 4.41
CA GLN A 48 -10.89 7.34 3.45
C GLN A 48 -10.00 6.31 4.13
N LYS A 49 -9.25 6.75 5.14
CA LYS A 49 -8.44 5.85 5.99
C LYS A 49 -9.29 4.79 6.65
N GLN A 50 -10.43 5.16 7.23
CA GLN A 50 -11.35 4.21 7.87
C GLN A 50 -11.98 3.25 6.85
N GLU A 51 -12.35 3.73 5.67
CA GLU A 51 -12.89 2.89 4.60
C GLU A 51 -11.89 1.81 4.16
N ILE A 52 -10.62 2.20 3.98
CA ILE A 52 -9.53 1.30 3.62
C ILE A 52 -9.33 0.25 4.70
N ILE A 53 -9.33 0.67 5.97
CA ILE A 53 -9.22 -0.24 7.11
C ILE A 53 -10.39 -1.22 7.17
N ASN A 54 -11.62 -0.76 6.97
CA ASN A 54 -12.81 -1.61 6.96
C ASN A 54 -12.73 -2.66 5.84
N LYS A 55 -12.32 -2.27 4.63
CA LYS A 55 -12.09 -3.20 3.51
C LYS A 55 -10.98 -4.21 3.83
N PHE A 56 -9.90 -3.75 4.45
CA PHE A 56 -8.79 -4.63 4.79
C PHE A 56 -9.15 -5.62 5.90
N HIS A 57 -9.97 -5.19 6.85
CA HIS A 57 -10.59 -6.04 7.86
C HIS A 57 -11.48 -7.13 7.24
N GLN A 58 -12.23 -6.80 6.18
CA GLN A 58 -13.01 -7.81 5.44
C GLN A 58 -12.11 -8.82 4.73
N ILE A 59 -11.00 -8.37 4.13
CA ILE A 59 -10.03 -9.26 3.46
C ILE A 59 -9.38 -10.23 4.47
N THR A 60 -9.06 -9.75 5.66
CA THR A 60 -8.33 -10.50 6.69
C THR A 60 -9.23 -11.19 7.72
N ASN A 61 -10.56 -11.13 7.52
CA ASN A 61 -11.55 -11.63 8.46
C ASN A 61 -11.31 -11.16 9.91
N HIS A 62 -10.95 -9.87 10.07
CA HIS A 62 -10.73 -9.21 11.35
C HIS A 62 -9.62 -9.83 12.23
N ARG A 63 -8.70 -10.59 11.63
CA ARG A 63 -7.62 -11.29 12.36
C ARG A 63 -6.60 -10.34 12.99
N PHE A 64 -6.46 -9.13 12.46
CA PHE A 64 -5.41 -8.18 12.85
C PHE A 64 -6.01 -6.90 13.40
N ASN A 65 -5.28 -6.21 14.28
CA ASN A 65 -5.72 -4.92 14.78
C ASN A 65 -5.58 -3.83 13.70
N THR A 66 -6.41 -2.79 13.79
CA THR A 66 -6.39 -1.60 12.93
C THR A 66 -4.99 -1.00 12.79
N ASP A 67 -4.24 -0.88 13.88
CA ASP A 67 -2.88 -0.33 13.85
C ASP A 67 -1.89 -1.16 13.02
N GLU A 68 -2.11 -2.48 12.96
CA GLU A 68 -1.25 -3.40 12.24
C GLU A 68 -1.59 -3.42 10.75
N LEU A 69 -2.90 -3.43 10.44
CA LEU A 69 -3.40 -3.30 9.07
C LEU A 69 -2.95 -1.97 8.46
N LEU A 70 -3.01 -0.89 9.24
CA LEU A 70 -2.59 0.42 8.80
C LEU A 70 -1.08 0.49 8.58
N ASP A 71 -0.27 -0.07 9.49
CA ASP A 71 1.19 -0.15 9.31
C ASP A 71 1.56 -0.93 8.04
N TYR A 72 0.86 -2.03 7.78
CA TYR A 72 1.03 -2.81 6.56
C TYR A 72 0.66 -2.00 5.31
N TYR A 73 -0.50 -1.36 5.33
CA TYR A 73 -0.98 -0.53 4.22
C TYR A 73 0.01 0.59 3.89
N TYR A 74 0.46 1.35 4.90
CA TYR A 74 1.44 2.41 4.74
C TYR A 74 2.73 1.93 4.08
N LYS A 75 3.26 0.78 4.49
CA LYS A 75 4.52 0.27 3.96
C LYS A 75 4.38 -0.14 2.50
N ILE A 76 3.38 -0.97 2.18
CA ILE A 76 3.23 -1.48 0.82
C ILE A 76 2.81 -0.36 -0.15
N LYS A 77 1.77 0.40 0.19
CA LYS A 77 1.29 1.51 -0.65
C LYS A 77 2.32 2.64 -0.70
N GLY A 78 2.95 2.98 0.41
CA GLY A 78 3.99 4.00 0.48
C GLY A 78 5.20 3.69 -0.40
N ILE A 79 5.74 2.46 -0.35
CA ILE A 79 6.85 2.05 -1.23
C ILE A 79 6.46 2.24 -2.70
N ARG A 80 5.25 1.82 -3.09
CA ARG A 80 4.79 1.94 -4.47
C ARG A 80 4.60 3.39 -4.89
N THR A 81 3.98 4.22 -4.05
CA THR A 81 3.70 5.63 -4.36
C THR A 81 5.00 6.44 -4.45
N LEU A 82 5.99 6.15 -3.60
CA LEU A 82 7.23 6.93 -3.49
C LEU A 82 8.37 6.42 -4.38
N GLY A 83 8.28 5.19 -4.89
CA GLY A 83 9.35 4.52 -5.65
C GLY A 83 9.67 5.10 -7.03
N GLY A 84 8.93 6.11 -7.51
CA GLY A 84 9.00 6.58 -8.89
C GLY A 84 10.09 7.61 -9.24
N ASN A 85 10.57 8.43 -8.28
CA ASN A 85 11.69 9.41 -8.42
C ASN A 85 11.79 10.42 -7.26
N CYS A 86 11.01 10.25 -6.18
CA CYS A 86 11.01 11.22 -5.08
C CYS A 86 12.32 11.13 -4.28
N ARG A 87 12.83 12.26 -3.75
CA ARG A 87 13.87 12.23 -2.71
C ARG A 87 13.22 11.75 -1.41
N TRP A 88 13.53 10.52 -0.99
CA TRP A 88 12.98 9.98 0.25
C TRP A 88 13.67 10.65 1.44
N SER A 89 12.92 11.08 2.44
CA SER A 89 13.52 11.41 3.72
C SER A 89 14.10 10.13 4.34
N PHE A 90 15.24 10.25 5.04
CA PHE A 90 15.88 9.11 5.71
C PHE A 90 14.90 8.38 6.64
N THR A 91 14.08 9.14 7.37
CA THR A 91 13.03 8.64 8.27
C THR A 91 11.99 7.80 7.53
N LEU A 92 11.52 8.27 6.38
CA LEU A 92 10.52 7.58 5.58
C LEU A 92 11.09 6.30 4.99
N LYS A 93 12.32 6.35 4.45
CA LYS A 93 13.05 5.15 4.00
C LYS A 93 13.20 4.14 5.13
N LYS A 94 13.72 4.55 6.28
CA LYS A 94 13.91 3.65 7.42
C LYS A 94 12.60 3.01 7.86
N TYR A 95 11.51 3.78 7.92
CA TYR A 95 10.19 3.25 8.28
C TYR A 95 9.64 2.26 7.25
N LEU A 96 9.65 2.62 5.96
CA LEU A 96 9.06 1.81 4.89
C LEU A 96 9.78 0.47 4.70
N PHE A 97 11.10 0.45 4.85
CA PHE A 97 11.90 -0.77 4.74
C PHE A 97 11.96 -1.60 6.04
N THR A 98 11.34 -1.14 7.13
CA THR A 98 11.21 -1.95 8.35
C THR A 98 10.14 -3.04 8.11
N PRO A 99 10.38 -4.30 8.51
CA PRO A 99 9.39 -5.37 8.34
C PRO A 99 8.04 -5.00 8.98
N THR A 100 6.95 -5.46 8.37
CA THR A 100 5.61 -5.36 8.93
C THR A 100 5.47 -6.28 10.13
N LYS A 101 4.64 -5.90 11.11
CA LYS A 101 4.32 -6.78 12.24
C LYS A 101 3.49 -8.00 11.83
N ILE A 102 2.67 -7.81 10.80
CA ILE A 102 1.76 -8.84 10.30
C ILE A 102 2.26 -9.43 8.99
N LYS A 103 1.93 -10.70 8.80
CA LYS A 103 2.13 -11.44 7.56
C LYS A 103 0.76 -11.88 7.04
N LEU A 104 0.40 -11.38 5.87
CA LEU A 104 -0.80 -11.83 5.17
C LEU A 104 -0.57 -13.21 4.56
N THR A 105 -1.63 -14.02 4.51
CA THR A 105 -1.66 -15.24 3.71
C THR A 105 -1.60 -14.91 2.22
N TYR A 106 -1.24 -15.89 1.38
CA TYR A 106 -1.15 -15.68 -0.06
C TYR A 106 -2.46 -15.14 -0.66
N PHE A 107 -3.61 -15.74 -0.31
CA PHE A 107 -4.91 -15.29 -0.82
C PHE A 107 -5.28 -13.88 -0.36
N GLU A 108 -4.98 -13.53 0.89
CA GLU A 108 -5.17 -12.16 1.41
C GLU A 108 -4.28 -11.15 0.67
N GLN A 109 -3.04 -11.53 0.36
CA GLN A 109 -2.14 -10.68 -0.43
C GLN A 109 -2.72 -10.44 -1.82
N CYS A 110 -3.13 -11.48 -2.55
CA CYS A 110 -3.76 -11.32 -3.87
C CYS A 110 -4.96 -10.36 -3.81
N ARG A 111 -5.90 -10.58 -2.88
CA ARG A 111 -7.06 -9.69 -2.69
C ARG A 111 -6.66 -8.26 -2.34
N PHE A 112 -5.65 -8.08 -1.48
CA PHE A 112 -5.10 -6.77 -1.13
C PHE A 112 -4.54 -6.06 -2.37
N TYR A 113 -3.75 -6.77 -3.18
CA TYR A 113 -3.19 -6.23 -4.42
C TYR A 113 -4.30 -5.80 -5.38
N ASP A 114 -5.30 -6.64 -5.58
CA ASP A 114 -6.41 -6.33 -6.47
C ASP A 114 -7.24 -5.14 -5.98
N THR A 115 -7.46 -5.04 -4.67
CA THR A 115 -8.31 -3.98 -4.08
C THR A 115 -7.59 -2.62 -4.03
N PHE A 116 -6.34 -2.57 -3.57
CA PHE A 116 -5.69 -1.30 -3.22
C PHE A 116 -4.59 -0.87 -4.18
N LEU A 117 -4.07 -1.80 -4.97
CA LEU A 117 -2.89 -1.60 -5.79
C LEU A 117 -3.21 -1.70 -7.29
N HIS A 118 -4.32 -2.33 -7.65
CA HIS A 118 -4.78 -2.48 -9.03
C HIS A 118 -5.58 -1.28 -9.56
N GLN A 119 -5.56 -0.13 -8.87
CA GLN A 119 -6.03 1.13 -9.42
C GLN A 119 -5.14 1.54 -10.60
N HIS A 120 -5.52 1.03 -11.77
CA HIS A 120 -4.95 1.37 -13.05
C HIS A 120 -4.97 2.87 -13.23
N LYS A 121 -3.89 3.35 -13.84
CA LYS A 121 -3.68 4.70 -14.37
C LYS A 121 -4.84 5.10 -15.29
N LYS A 122 -6.01 5.40 -14.75
CA LYS A 122 -6.99 6.28 -15.38
C LYS A 122 -6.63 7.72 -15.03
N THR A 123 -5.34 8.06 -15.09
CA THR A 123 -4.97 9.45 -15.36
C THR A 123 -5.43 9.67 -16.78
N HIS A 124 -6.68 10.11 -16.89
CA HIS A 124 -7.24 10.63 -18.11
C HIS A 124 -6.19 11.51 -18.77
N ARG A 125 -5.97 11.25 -20.06
CA ARG A 125 -5.44 12.19 -21.05
C ARG A 125 -6.32 13.45 -21.11
N LEU A 126 -6.49 14.14 -19.98
CA LEU A 126 -7.21 15.41 -19.88
C LEU A 126 -6.30 16.58 -20.25
N ASN A 127 -5.47 16.40 -21.28
CA ASN A 127 -4.61 17.43 -21.88
C ASN A 127 -4.50 17.29 -23.41
N HIS A 128 -5.33 16.47 -24.07
CA HIS A 128 -5.36 16.37 -25.54
C HIS A 128 -6.70 16.84 -26.15
N VAL A 129 -7.37 17.83 -25.54
CA VAL A 129 -8.59 18.46 -26.11
C VAL A 129 -8.54 20.00 -26.07
N MET A 130 -7.41 20.64 -25.70
CA MET A 130 -7.29 22.11 -25.76
C MET A 130 -5.96 22.59 -26.32
N ALA A 131 -5.61 22.12 -27.51
CA ALA A 131 -4.66 22.81 -28.38
C ALA A 131 -5.14 22.70 -29.82
N ASP A 132 -6.24 23.39 -30.12
CA ASP A 132 -6.47 24.00 -31.44
C ASP A 132 -7.57 25.07 -31.31
N PRO A 133 -7.20 26.36 -31.31
CA PRO A 133 -8.12 27.43 -31.69
C PRO A 133 -7.54 28.15 -32.92
N ALA A 134 -7.98 27.78 -34.13
CA ALA A 134 -8.17 28.74 -35.24
C ALA A 134 -8.71 28.06 -36.52
N GLY A 135 -10.01 28.29 -36.78
CA GLY A 135 -10.47 28.65 -38.13
C GLY A 135 -10.91 27.52 -39.07
N SER A 136 -12.21 27.27 -39.14
CA SER A 136 -12.96 27.29 -40.41
C SER A 136 -14.46 26.98 -40.17
N PRO A 137 -15.40 27.88 -40.53
CA PRO A 137 -16.79 27.51 -40.71
C PRO A 137 -17.01 27.08 -42.17
N ASN A 138 -17.56 25.89 -42.40
CA ASN A 138 -18.64 25.67 -43.38
C ASN A 138 -19.05 24.19 -43.54
N SER A 139 -20.36 24.04 -43.71
CA SER A 139 -21.07 22.95 -44.42
C SER A 139 -21.41 21.64 -43.71
N SER A 140 -22.62 21.67 -43.14
CA SER A 140 -23.74 20.72 -43.30
C SER A 140 -23.59 19.51 -44.24
N ALA A 141 -23.89 18.31 -43.70
CA ALA A 141 -24.85 17.31 -44.20
C ALA A 141 -24.80 16.07 -43.27
N ILE A 142 -25.87 15.75 -42.54
CA ILE A 142 -26.80 14.64 -42.82
C ILE A 142 -26.11 13.29 -43.06
N THR A 143 -26.28 12.33 -42.14
CA THR A 143 -26.94 11.01 -42.37
C THR A 143 -26.66 10.08 -41.17
N SER A 144 -27.70 9.77 -40.40
CA SER A 144 -27.82 8.53 -39.60
C SER A 144 -28.20 7.39 -40.57
N PRO A 145 -27.82 6.10 -40.40
CA PRO A 145 -28.31 5.30 -39.27
C PRO A 145 -27.50 4.03 -38.87
N ARG A 146 -27.97 3.40 -37.77
CA ARG A 146 -28.17 1.93 -37.60
C ARG A 146 -27.03 1.03 -37.06
N SER A 147 -27.47 0.14 -36.15
CA SER A 147 -27.03 -1.26 -35.94
C SER A 147 -25.68 -1.48 -35.24
N THR A 148 -25.45 -2.42 -34.32
CA THR A 148 -26.23 -3.51 -33.69
C THR A 148 -25.37 -4.04 -32.53
N ASN A 149 -25.96 -4.36 -31.37
CA ASN A 149 -25.34 -5.29 -30.41
C ASN A 149 -25.26 -6.71 -31.01
N PRO A 150 -24.26 -7.53 -30.62
CA PRO A 150 -24.49 -8.63 -29.66
C PRO A 150 -23.30 -8.82 -28.68
N LEU A 151 -23.49 -9.12 -27.39
CA LEU A 151 -23.83 -10.40 -26.74
C LEU A 151 -22.76 -11.51 -26.85
N SER A 152 -22.41 -12.06 -25.68
CA SER A 152 -21.92 -13.43 -25.37
C SER A 152 -20.42 -13.73 -25.31
N GLN A 153 -19.99 -14.13 -24.10
CA GLN A 153 -19.40 -15.44 -23.71
C GLN A 153 -18.56 -15.22 -22.43
N ALA A 154 -19.00 -15.56 -21.21
CA ALA A 154 -19.23 -16.91 -20.68
C ALA A 154 -18.12 -17.89 -21.06
N ASN A 155 -17.04 -17.93 -20.26
CA ASN A 155 -16.10 -19.04 -20.28
C ASN A 155 -15.93 -19.61 -18.87
N ASN A 156 -16.51 -20.79 -18.70
CA ASN A 156 -16.25 -21.72 -17.62
C ASN A 156 -14.90 -22.39 -17.89
N GLU A 157 -14.01 -22.46 -16.91
CA GLU A 157 -12.93 -23.46 -16.96
C GLU A 157 -12.58 -23.99 -15.56
N ALA A 158 -12.99 -25.25 -15.39
CA ALA A 158 -12.32 -26.37 -14.73
C ALA A 158 -11.73 -26.19 -13.33
N GLN A 159 -12.44 -26.78 -12.37
CA GLN A 159 -11.95 -27.18 -11.06
C GLN A 159 -11.04 -28.41 -11.20
N PRO A 160 -9.77 -28.39 -10.74
CA PRO A 160 -8.92 -29.57 -10.75
C PRO A 160 -9.20 -30.47 -9.54
N THR A 161 -9.52 -31.72 -9.83
CA THR A 161 -9.73 -32.82 -8.88
C THR A 161 -8.44 -33.12 -8.09
N PRO A 162 -8.48 -33.30 -6.76
CA PRO A 162 -7.30 -33.67 -5.97
C PRO A 162 -6.94 -35.17 -6.12
N PRO A 163 -5.65 -35.53 -6.05
CA PRO A 163 -5.19 -36.91 -6.16
C PRO A 163 -5.48 -37.71 -4.89
N ILE A 164 -6.00 -38.92 -5.10
CA ILE A 164 -6.23 -39.95 -4.09
C ILE A 164 -4.87 -40.54 -3.69
N ILE A 165 -4.43 -40.27 -2.46
CA ILE A 165 -3.26 -40.93 -1.86
C ILE A 165 -3.74 -42.23 -1.21
N LYS A 166 -3.41 -43.37 -1.81
CA LYS A 166 -3.51 -44.68 -1.17
C LYS A 166 -2.38 -44.78 -0.14
N LYS A 167 -2.74 -44.98 1.13
CA LYS A 167 -1.83 -45.39 2.19
C LYS A 167 -1.74 -46.91 2.15
N ASP A 168 -0.60 -47.44 1.75
CA ASP A 168 -0.26 -48.83 1.99
C ASP A 168 0.26 -48.97 3.42
N THR A 169 -0.37 -49.89 4.13
CA THR A 169 -0.07 -50.34 5.48
C THR A 169 1.04 -51.39 5.42
N ALA A 170 2.06 -51.24 6.26
CA ALA A 170 2.94 -52.32 6.70
C ALA A 170 3.23 -52.11 8.19
#